data_AF-X0XHL1-F1
#
_entry.id   AF-X0XHL1-F1
#
_cell.length_a   1.000
_cell.length_b   1.000
_cell.length_c   1.000
_cell.angle_alpha   90.00
_cell.angle_beta   90.00
_cell.angle_gamma   90.00
#
_symmetry.space_group_name_H-M   'P 1'
#
loop_
_entity.id
_entity.type
_entity.pdbx_description
1 polymer ?
#
loop_
_entity_poly.entity_id
_entity_poly.type
_entity_poly.pdbx_seq_one_letter_code
_entity_poly.pdbx_strand_id
1 'polypeptide(L)' 'VIVIGGGVAKAGGLLLEQARITMEALAMAQPLKGVRLAVSELGDFAGAVGMVARLTEAEQGRG' A
#
# COMPACT_ATOMS: atom_id res chain seq x y z
N VAL A 1 2.66 -5.99 -4.18
CA VAL A 1 3.21 -4.88 -3.38
C VAL A 1 2.21 -4.57 -2.28
N ILE A 2 2.66 -4.47 -1.03
CA ILE A 2 1.86 -4.03 0.10
C ILE A 2 2.17 -2.55 0.31
N VAL A 3 1.15 -1.70 0.23
CA VAL A 3 1.29 -0.25 0.39
C VAL A 3 0.82 0.15 1.78
N ILE A 4 1.68 0.83 2.54
CA ILE A 4 1.38 1.37 3.86
C ILE A 4 0.98 2.84 3.71
N GLY A 5 -0.26 3.16 4.09
CA GLY A 5 -0.80 4.52 4.05
C GLY A 5 -1.23 5.06 5.42
N GLY A 6 -1.88 6.22 5.43
CA GLY A 6 -2.43 6.84 6.63
C GLY A 6 -1.38 7.38 7.62
N GLY A 7 -1.80 7.65 8.86
CA GLY A 7 -0.92 8.22 9.89
C GLY A 7 0.29 7.33 10.24
N VAL A 8 0.17 6.01 10.06
CA VAL A 8 1.26 5.06 10.32
C VAL A 8 2.40 5.15 9.31
N ALA A 9 2.13 5.56 8.07
CA ALA A 9 3.18 5.88 7.11
C ALA A 9 4.06 7.05 7.57
N LYS A 10 3.50 7.96 8.38
CA LYS A 10 4.21 9.12 8.95
C LYS A 10 5.08 8.74 10.17
N ALA A 11 4.92 7.53 10.73
CA ALA A 11 5.67 7.05 11.90
C ALA A 11 7.16 6.73 11.61
N GLY A 12 7.60 6.87 10.36
CA GLY A 12 9.00 6.87 9.98
C GLY A 12 9.63 5.48 9.82
N GLY A 13 10.94 5.48 9.51
CA GLY A 13 11.67 4.29 9.10
C GLY A 13 11.73 3.17 10.13
N LEU A 14 11.73 3.48 11.44
CA LEU A 14 11.82 2.47 12.50
C LEU A 14 10.60 1.55 12.56
N LEU A 15 9.40 2.12 12.37
CA LEU A 15 8.15 1.33 12.33
C LEU A 15 8.08 0.48 11.06
N LEU A 16 8.48 1.06 9.93
CA LEU A 16 8.48 0.36 8.63
C LEU A 16 9.51 -0.77 8.58
N GLU A 17 10.65 -0.58 9.23
CA GLU A 17 11.69 -1.61 9.32
C GLU A 17 11.23 -2.79 10.17
N GLN A 18 10.54 -2.56 11.28
CA GLN A 18 9.97 -3.66 12.05
C GLN A 18 8.84 -4.40 11.31
N ALA A 19 8.03 -3.68 10.54
CA ALA A 19 7.03 -4.30 9.68
C ALA A 19 7.69 -5.21 8.63
N ARG A 20 8.84 -4.81 8.08
CA ARG A 20 9.65 -5.62 7.16
C ARG A 20 10.18 -6.89 7.84
N ILE A 21 10.83 -6.76 8.99
CA ILE A 21 11.40 -7.88 9.74
C ILE A 21 10.30 -8.91 10.09
N THR A 22 9.14 -8.42 10.55
CA THR A 22 8.01 -9.27 10.91
C THR A 22 7.42 -9.97 9.69
N MET A 23 7.28 -9.26 8.57
CA MET A 23 6.84 -9.85 7.31
C MET A 23 7.79 -10.96 6.86
N GLU A 24 9.09 -10.73 6.94
CA GLU A 24 10.10 -11.72 6.54
C GLU A 24 10.09 -12.96 7.44
N ALA A 25 9.85 -12.78 8.74
CA ALA A 25 9.78 -13.88 9.71
C ALA A 25 8.52 -14.75 9.55
N LEU A 26 7.39 -14.16 9.14
CA LEU A 26 6.10 -14.84 9.03
C LEU A 26 5.79 -15.36 7.62
N ALA A 27 6.39 -14.77 6.59
CA ALA A 27 6.16 -15.18 5.22
C ALA A 27 6.88 -16.51 4.94
N MET A 28 6.15 -17.49 4.39
CA MET A 28 6.77 -18.71 3.85
C MET A 28 7.76 -18.35 2.72
N ALA A 29 8.78 -19.19 2.49
CA ALA A 29 9.90 -18.89 1.59
C ALA A 29 9.53 -18.54 0.13
N GLN A 30 8.37 -18.99 -0.37
CA GLN A 30 7.90 -18.66 -1.72
C GLN A 30 7.35 -17.22 -1.85
N PRO A 31 6.44 -16.75 -0.97
CA PRO A 31 5.95 -15.36 -0.98
C PRO A 31 7.05 -14.28 -0.86
N LEU A 32 8.12 -14.56 -0.11
CA LEU A 32 9.20 -13.60 0.17
C LEU A 32 9.85 -13.00 -1.10
N LYS A 33 9.96 -13.76 -2.18
CA LYS A 33 10.59 -13.28 -3.42
C LYS A 33 9.73 -12.27 -4.20
N GLY A 34 8.42 -12.24 -3.95
CA GLY A 34 7.46 -11.42 -4.69
C GLY A 34 6.85 -10.27 -3.88
N VAL A 35 6.93 -10.31 -2.56
CA VAL A 35 6.32 -9.30 -1.70
C VAL A 35 7.28 -8.14 -1.45
N ARG A 36 6.80 -6.91 -1.68
CA ARG A 36 7.51 -5.66 -1.39
C ARG A 36 6.62 -4.77 -0.54
N LEU A 37 7.19 -4.15 0.49
CA LEU A 37 6.56 -3.10 1.28
C LEU A 37 6.93 -1.73 0.70
N ALA A 38 5.94 -0.88 0.47
CA ALA A 38 6.12 0.49 -0.02
C ALA A 38 5.26 1.45 0.81
N VAL A 39 5.67 2.72 0.88
CA VAL A 39 4.89 3.78 1.52
C VAL A 39 4.01 4.46 0.48
N SER A 40 2.77 4.80 0.85
CA SER A 40 1.86 5.54 -0.02
C SER A 40 2.38 6.96 -0.27
N GLU A 41 2.59 7.31 -1.54
CA GLU A 41 2.99 8.64 -1.97
C GLU A 41 1.81 9.63 -1.98
N LEU A 42 0.59 9.12 -2.11
CA LEU A 42 -0.62 9.95 -2.21
C LEU A 42 -1.04 10.55 -0.88
N GLY A 43 -0.58 10.00 0.25
CA GLY A 43 -0.90 10.49 1.58
C GLY A 43 -2.41 10.69 1.78
N ASP A 44 -2.79 11.90 2.20
CA ASP A 44 -4.17 12.27 2.52
C ASP A 44 -5.06 12.41 1.26
N PHE A 45 -4.46 12.47 0.05
CA PHE A 45 -5.19 12.54 -1.21
C PHE A 45 -5.65 11.18 -1.74
N ALA A 46 -5.18 10.07 -1.15
CA ALA A 46 -5.49 8.72 -1.62
C ALA A 46 -7.01 8.45 -1.74
N GLY A 47 -7.81 9.00 -0.81
CA GLY A 47 -9.27 8.85 -0.84
C GLY A 47 -9.93 9.59 -2.01
N ALA A 48 -9.52 10.84 -2.25
CA ALA A 48 -10.07 11.63 -3.35
C ALA A 48 -9.69 11.06 -4.73
N VAL A 49 -8.42 10.68 -4.89
CA VAL A 49 -7.94 10.04 -6.13
C VAL A 49 -8.62 8.69 -6.35
N GLY A 50 -8.81 7.89 -5.31
CA GLY A 50 -9.54 6.63 -5.40
C GLY A 50 -11.00 6.81 -5.82
N MET A 51 -11.66 7.87 -5.34
CA MET A 51 -13.03 8.19 -5.75
C MET A 51 -13.10 8.58 -7.24
N VAL A 52 -12.19 9.44 -7.72
CA VAL A 52 -12.10 9.81 -9.14
C VAL A 52 -11.86 8.58 -10.00
N ALA A 53 -10.89 7.73 -9.65
CA ALA A 53 -10.59 6.51 -10.39
C ALA A 53 -11.83 5.60 -10.49
N ARG A 54 -12.56 5.44 -9.38
CA ARG A 54 -13.77 4.61 -9.33
C ARG A 54 -14.90 5.15 -10.23
N LEU A 55 -15.09 6.46 -10.25
CA LEU A 55 -16.08 7.10 -11.13
C LEU A 55 -15.71 6.90 -12.60
N THR A 56 -14.44 7.10 -12.96
CA THR A 56 -13.94 6.90 -14.32
C THR A 56 -14.14 5.45 -14.80
N GLU A 57 -13.84 4.45 -13.97
CA GLU A 57 -14.11 3.04 -14.30
C GLU A 57 -15.60 2.76 -14.53
N ALA A 58 -16.47 3.36 -13.71
CA ALA A 58 -17.91 3.19 -13.82
C ALA A 58 -18.49 3.82 -15.10
N GLU A 59 -17.88 4.90 -15.60
CA GLU A 59 -18.26 5.50 -16.89
C GLU A 59 -17.71 4.70 -18.08
N GLN A 60 -16.49 4.17 -17.98
CA GLN A 60 -15.89 3.34 -19.05
C GLN A 60 -16.57 1.97 -19.19
N GLY A 61 -17.10 1.39 -18.11
CA GLY A 61 -17.86 0.13 -18.15
C GLY A 61 -19.31 0.26 -18.63
N ARG A 62 -19.77 1.47 -18.95
CA ARG A 62 -21.13 1.76 -19.46
C ARG A 62 -21.19 1.97 -20.99
N GLY A 63 -20.06 1.82 -21.69
CA GLY A 63 -19.94 1.92 -23.15
C GLY A 63 -20.06 0.60 -23.87
#